data_AF-A0A6B3FYB6-F1
#
_entry.id   AF-A0A6B3FYB6-F1
#
_cell.length_a   1.000
_cell.length_b   1.000
_cell.length_c   1.000
_cell.angle_alpha   90.00
_cell.angle_beta   90.00
_cell.angle_gamma   90.00
#
_symmetry.space_group_name_H-M   'P 1'
#
loop_
_entity.id
_entity.type
_entity.pdbx_description
1 polymer ?
#
loop_
_entity_poly.entity_id
_entity_poly.type
_entity_poly.pdbx_seq_one_letter_code
_entity_poly.pdbx_strand_id
1 'polypeptide(L)'
;AEHDPLTDLPNRALFTARVRQALGGRRAGDLGTAVLFIDLDGFKQVNDTIGHQAGDELLIQAGRRLQESVRAGDTAARLGGDEFAALIMGDGTRDQGAREYQVHEIADRLRLTLSQPYRIGASEVRVAASIGVAFAEPAISPTDLMRNADLAMYRAKAGGKDRVELYAPQMQADVVRRSELATRLRTALRDGEFALLHQPVVHLASGSVAAVAAQARWRSAQGILFTPAEFLRVSGDDDRTAELGRWLLEEAVAQAADRARAGHPVAVSVRLSAARLLD
;
A
#
# COMPACT_ATOMS: atom_id res chain seq x y z
N ALA A 1 -20.40 1.03 22.10
CA ALA A 1 -19.35 2.02 22.42
C ALA A 1 -18.99 2.77 21.14
N GLU A 2 -18.82 4.10 21.21
CA GLU A 2 -18.55 4.97 20.04
C GLU A 2 -17.05 5.38 19.92
N HIS A 3 -16.24 5.02 20.92
CA HIS A 3 -14.81 5.28 20.97
C HIS A 3 -14.02 3.97 20.97
N ASP A 4 -12.78 4.03 20.51
CA ASP A 4 -11.81 2.94 20.58
C ASP A 4 -11.30 2.80 22.02
N PRO A 5 -11.35 1.60 22.61
CA PRO A 5 -11.01 1.42 24.02
C PRO A 5 -9.53 1.62 24.34
N LEU A 6 -8.65 1.60 23.34
CA LEU A 6 -7.21 1.77 23.55
C LEU A 6 -6.80 3.24 23.46
N THR A 7 -7.24 3.96 22.41
CA THR A 7 -6.79 5.33 22.15
C THR A 7 -7.77 6.41 22.59
N ASP A 8 -8.99 6.02 23.00
CA ASP A 8 -10.12 6.92 23.30
C ASP A 8 -10.55 7.80 22.10
N LEU A 9 -10.02 7.54 20.91
CA LEU A 9 -10.44 8.22 19.69
C LEU A 9 -11.80 7.69 19.22
N PRO A 10 -12.58 8.49 18.48
CA PRO A 10 -13.74 8.00 17.74
C PRO A 10 -13.42 6.72 16.96
N ASN A 11 -14.29 5.72 17.08
CA ASN A 11 -14.16 4.50 16.30
C ASN A 11 -14.72 4.67 14.88
N ARG A 12 -14.57 3.64 14.03
CA ARG A 12 -15.07 3.65 12.64
C ARG A 12 -16.54 4.07 12.53
N ALA A 13 -17.40 3.63 13.45
CA ALA A 13 -18.84 3.93 13.41
C ALA A 13 -19.10 5.43 13.67
N LEU A 14 -18.50 5.99 14.72
CA LEU A 14 -18.63 7.42 15.04
C LEU A 14 -17.99 8.29 13.96
N PHE A 15 -16.82 7.89 13.43
CA PHE A 15 -16.18 8.60 12.31
C PHE A 15 -17.09 8.66 11.09
N THR A 16 -17.69 7.52 10.70
CA THR A 16 -18.62 7.44 9.56
C THR A 16 -19.85 8.32 9.77
N ALA A 17 -20.38 8.37 10.99
CA ALA A 17 -21.50 9.25 11.35
C ALA A 17 -21.11 10.73 11.21
N ARG A 18 -19.90 11.13 11.64
CA ARG A 18 -19.40 12.50 11.49
C ARG A 18 -19.15 12.87 10.02
N VAL A 19 -18.62 11.96 9.20
CA VAL A 19 -18.51 12.16 7.74
C VAL A 19 -19.89 12.38 7.13
N ARG A 20 -20.88 11.55 7.50
CA ARG A 20 -22.26 11.71 7.02
C ARG A 20 -22.85 13.06 7.42
N GLN A 21 -22.63 13.50 8.65
CA GLN A 21 -23.08 14.81 9.11
C GLN A 21 -22.40 15.95 8.34
N ALA A 22 -21.09 15.88 8.15
CA ALA A 22 -20.33 16.87 7.39
C ALA A 22 -20.82 16.96 5.94
N LEU A 23 -21.17 15.84 5.30
CA LEU A 23 -21.73 15.82 3.95
C LEU A 23 -23.18 16.31 3.88
N GLY A 24 -24.01 15.98 4.89
CA GLY A 24 -25.42 16.38 4.96
C GLY A 24 -25.64 17.85 5.30
N GLY A 25 -24.69 18.50 5.97
CA GLY A 25 -24.75 19.93 6.32
C GLY A 25 -24.38 20.89 5.18
N ARG A 26 -23.97 20.37 4.02
CA ARG A 26 -23.45 21.19 2.90
C ARG A 26 -24.57 21.97 2.23
N ARG A 27 -24.42 23.31 2.19
CA ARG A 27 -25.13 24.12 1.17
C ARG A 27 -24.47 23.88 -0.19
N ALA A 28 -25.21 24.08 -1.28
CA ALA A 28 -24.65 24.05 -2.62
C ALA A 28 -23.44 25.02 -2.70
N GLY A 29 -22.23 24.49 -2.86
CA GLY A 29 -20.97 25.26 -2.90
C GLY A 29 -20.02 25.07 -1.71
N ASP A 30 -20.41 24.34 -0.67
CA ASP A 30 -19.55 24.05 0.48
C ASP A 30 -18.58 22.90 0.15
N LEU A 31 -17.40 23.22 -0.37
CA LEU A 31 -16.49 22.30 -1.08
C LEU A 31 -15.22 21.94 -0.29
N GLY A 32 -15.21 22.14 1.02
CA GLY A 32 -13.96 22.06 1.81
C GLY A 32 -13.75 20.80 2.65
N THR A 33 -14.66 19.82 2.62
CA THR A 33 -14.47 18.60 3.42
C THR A 33 -13.51 17.63 2.74
N ALA A 34 -12.52 17.15 3.47
CA ALA A 34 -11.62 16.09 3.03
C ALA A 34 -11.54 14.98 4.08
N VAL A 35 -11.38 13.75 3.62
CA VAL A 35 -11.10 12.58 4.47
C VAL A 35 -9.67 12.14 4.20
N LEU A 36 -8.93 11.96 5.29
CA LEU A 36 -7.58 11.40 5.31
C LEU A 36 -7.66 10.00 5.91
N PHE A 37 -7.12 9.01 5.20
CA PHE A 37 -6.85 7.67 5.73
C PHE A 37 -5.35 7.55 5.96
N ILE A 38 -4.97 7.01 7.11
CA ILE A 38 -3.60 7.01 7.62
C ILE A 38 -3.28 5.59 8.09
N ASP A 39 -2.13 5.08 7.69
CA ASP A 39 -1.62 3.79 8.15
C ASP A 39 -0.18 3.93 8.64
N LEU A 40 0.12 3.28 9.77
CA LEU A 40 1.46 3.29 10.35
C LEU A 40 2.33 2.18 9.76
N ASP A 41 3.15 2.57 8.79
CA ASP A 41 4.08 1.68 8.11
C ASP A 41 5.08 1.05 9.09
N GLY A 42 5.13 -0.28 9.11
CA GLY A 42 6.06 -1.05 9.93
C GLY A 42 5.55 -1.35 11.34
N PHE A 43 4.30 -0.99 11.67
CA PHE A 43 3.69 -1.32 12.96
C PHE A 43 3.76 -2.81 13.31
N LYS A 44 3.49 -3.70 12.34
CA LYS A 44 3.61 -5.16 12.54
C LYS A 44 5.01 -5.57 13.01
N GLN A 45 6.07 -4.98 12.44
CA GLN A 45 7.45 -5.29 12.83
C GLN A 45 7.74 -4.87 14.27
N VAL A 46 7.12 -3.80 14.76
CA VAL A 46 7.21 -3.38 16.17
C VAL A 46 6.59 -4.44 17.08
N ASN A 47 5.40 -4.92 16.75
CA ASN A 47 4.74 -6.01 17.50
C ASN A 47 5.59 -7.28 17.51
N ASP A 48 6.13 -7.67 16.36
CA ASP A 48 6.89 -8.91 16.22
C ASP A 48 8.26 -8.84 16.94
N THR A 49 8.87 -7.66 17.04
CA THR A 49 10.22 -7.48 17.61
C THR A 49 10.21 -7.15 19.10
N ILE A 50 9.26 -6.32 19.57
CA ILE A 50 9.24 -5.78 20.93
C ILE A 50 8.05 -6.35 21.74
N GLY A 51 6.97 -6.73 21.05
CA GLY A 51 5.78 -7.30 21.65
C GLY A 51 4.55 -6.41 21.55
N HIS A 52 3.38 -7.00 21.74
CA HIS A 52 2.09 -6.32 21.57
C HIS A 52 1.87 -5.13 22.52
N GLN A 53 2.39 -5.19 23.76
CA GLN A 53 2.29 -4.07 24.69
C GLN A 53 2.99 -2.81 24.17
N ALA A 54 4.14 -2.99 23.50
CA ALA A 54 4.84 -1.88 22.86
C ALA A 54 4.05 -1.33 21.67
N GLY A 55 3.39 -2.21 20.89
CA GLY A 55 2.47 -1.79 19.84
C GLY A 55 1.30 -0.97 20.39
N ASP A 56 0.69 -1.41 21.49
CA ASP A 56 -0.41 -0.68 22.13
C ASP A 56 0.03 0.71 22.60
N GLU A 57 1.20 0.83 23.24
CA GLU A 57 1.77 2.13 23.63
C GLU A 57 2.04 3.03 22.41
N LEU A 58 2.54 2.47 21.30
CA LEU A 58 2.75 3.20 20.06
C LEU A 58 1.42 3.75 19.51
N LEU A 59 0.37 2.94 19.48
CA LEU A 59 -0.95 3.34 19.00
C LEU A 59 -1.58 4.43 19.86
N ILE A 60 -1.42 4.37 21.18
CA ILE A 60 -1.86 5.42 22.10
C ILE A 60 -1.13 6.74 21.78
N GLN A 61 0.19 6.70 21.62
CA GLN A 61 0.97 7.89 21.30
C GLN A 61 0.65 8.45 19.91
N ALA A 62 0.47 7.59 18.91
CA ALA A 62 0.08 7.98 17.55
C ALA A 62 -1.31 8.63 17.54
N GLY A 63 -2.28 8.04 18.25
CA GLY A 63 -3.62 8.61 18.41
C GLY A 63 -3.58 9.99 19.06
N ARG A 64 -2.76 10.17 20.10
CA ARG A 64 -2.54 11.48 20.73
C ARG A 64 -1.92 12.50 19.77
N ARG A 65 -0.85 12.13 19.05
CA ARG A 65 -0.21 13.01 18.06
C ARG A 65 -1.16 13.45 16.97
N LEU A 66 -2.00 12.53 16.49
CA LEU A 66 -3.02 12.82 15.49
C LEU A 66 -4.05 13.81 16.03
N GLN A 67 -4.57 13.56 17.25
CA GLN A 67 -5.55 14.43 17.90
C GLN A 67 -5.01 15.84 18.16
N GLU A 68 -3.74 15.97 18.56
CA GLU A 68 -3.07 17.26 18.79
C GLU A 68 -2.77 18.02 17.48
N SER A 69 -2.70 17.31 16.35
CA SER A 69 -2.36 17.87 15.04
C SER A 69 -3.57 18.37 14.24
N VAL A 70 -4.79 17.99 14.66
CA VAL A 70 -6.06 18.43 14.05
C VAL A 70 -6.69 19.54 14.90
N ARG A 71 -7.42 20.46 14.26
CA ARG A 71 -8.09 21.56 14.97
C ARG A 71 -9.43 21.10 15.58
N ALA A 72 -10.02 21.93 16.45
CA ALA A 72 -11.27 21.60 17.15
C ALA A 72 -12.48 21.29 16.24
N GLY A 73 -12.49 21.81 15.01
CA GLY A 73 -13.55 21.53 14.01
C GLY A 73 -13.32 20.26 13.20
N ASP A 74 -12.11 19.70 13.24
CA ASP A 74 -11.74 18.47 12.54
C ASP A 74 -11.97 17.27 13.48
N THR A 75 -11.93 16.06 12.94
CA THR A 75 -12.07 14.83 13.75
C THR A 75 -10.94 13.87 13.44
N ALA A 76 -10.20 13.44 14.46
CA ALA A 76 -9.35 12.26 14.39
C ALA A 76 -10.13 11.01 14.83
N ALA A 77 -9.76 9.85 14.30
CA ALA A 77 -10.38 8.57 14.61
C ALA A 77 -9.36 7.43 14.48
N ARG A 78 -9.62 6.32 15.18
CA ARG A 78 -8.95 5.05 14.95
C ARG A 78 -9.94 4.07 14.33
N LEU A 79 -9.60 3.52 13.17
CA LEU A 79 -10.50 2.67 12.40
C LEU A 79 -10.35 1.18 12.74
N GLY A 80 -9.20 0.80 13.29
CA GLY A 80 -8.85 -0.55 13.73
C GLY A 80 -7.38 -0.86 13.40
N GLY A 81 -6.75 -1.77 14.14
CA GLY A 81 -5.32 -2.10 13.93
C GLY A 81 -4.42 -0.87 14.03
N ASP A 82 -3.62 -0.63 13.00
CA ASP A 82 -2.75 0.53 12.75
C ASP A 82 -3.37 1.61 11.84
N GLU A 83 -4.66 1.48 11.52
CA GLU A 83 -5.39 2.44 10.69
C GLU A 83 -6.02 3.57 11.52
N PHE A 84 -5.71 4.80 11.12
CA PHE A 84 -6.30 6.03 11.63
C PHE A 84 -6.98 6.80 10.50
N ALA A 85 -7.84 7.75 10.87
CA ALA A 85 -8.44 8.66 9.92
C ALA A 85 -8.59 10.07 10.49
N ALA A 86 -8.61 11.05 9.60
CA ALA A 86 -8.96 12.42 9.93
C ALA A 86 -10.02 12.96 8.97
N LEU A 87 -11.01 13.68 9.51
CA LEU A 87 -11.98 14.45 8.76
C LEU A 87 -11.60 15.92 8.90
N ILE A 88 -11.21 16.53 7.79
CA ILE A 88 -10.79 17.93 7.72
C ILE A 88 -11.97 18.73 7.18
N MET A 89 -12.43 19.70 7.96
CA MET A 89 -13.50 20.58 7.54
C MET A 89 -12.94 21.70 6.65
N GLY A 90 -13.77 22.31 5.82
CA GLY A 90 -13.36 23.48 5.04
C GLY A 90 -13.17 24.71 5.92
N ASP A 91 -12.42 25.70 5.44
CA ASP A 91 -12.37 27.06 6.02
C ASP A 91 -13.31 28.05 5.31
N GLY A 92 -14.13 27.55 4.37
CA GLY A 92 -15.08 28.36 3.59
C GLY A 92 -14.50 28.98 2.32
N THR A 93 -13.23 28.74 1.99
CA THR A 93 -12.65 29.21 0.73
C THR A 93 -13.31 28.54 -0.49
N ARG A 94 -13.51 29.31 -1.57
CA ARG A 94 -14.09 28.82 -2.83
C ARG A 94 -13.06 28.40 -3.86
N ASP A 95 -11.80 28.79 -3.67
CA ASP A 95 -10.69 28.41 -4.54
C ASP A 95 -10.32 26.93 -4.30
N GLN A 96 -10.49 26.11 -5.33
CA GLN A 96 -10.18 24.69 -5.25
C GLN A 96 -8.68 24.43 -5.07
N GLY A 97 -7.81 25.13 -5.80
CA GLY A 97 -6.37 24.91 -5.73
C GLY A 97 -5.80 25.27 -4.37
N ALA A 98 -6.25 26.39 -3.79
CA ALA A 98 -5.85 26.79 -2.45
C ALA A 98 -6.26 25.77 -1.37
N ARG A 99 -7.44 25.13 -1.51
CA ARG A 99 -7.89 24.06 -0.59
C ARG A 99 -7.08 22.80 -0.73
N GLU A 100 -6.86 22.35 -1.96
CA GLU A 100 -6.10 21.14 -2.21
C GLU A 100 -4.69 21.28 -1.64
N TYR A 101 -4.07 22.45 -1.84
CA TYR A 101 -2.79 22.79 -1.23
C TYR A 101 -2.84 22.78 0.30
N GLN A 102 -3.83 23.44 0.92
CA GLN A 102 -3.98 23.48 2.37
C GLN A 102 -4.15 22.09 2.99
N VAL A 103 -5.01 21.24 2.41
CA VAL A 103 -5.24 19.88 2.91
C VAL A 103 -4.00 19.01 2.70
N HIS A 104 -3.30 19.17 1.57
CA HIS A 104 -2.04 18.49 1.34
C HIS A 104 -0.97 18.88 2.38
N GLU A 105 -0.84 20.17 2.72
CA GLU A 105 0.07 20.64 3.78
C GLU A 105 -0.30 20.07 5.15
N ILE A 106 -1.59 19.96 5.47
CA ILE A 106 -2.06 19.30 6.70
C ILE A 106 -1.66 17.81 6.68
N ALA A 107 -1.90 17.12 5.57
CA ALA A 107 -1.55 15.72 5.42
C ALA A 107 -0.04 15.48 5.53
N ASP A 108 0.80 16.30 4.89
CA ASP A 108 2.26 16.14 4.98
C ASP A 108 2.79 16.46 6.38
N ARG A 109 2.22 17.47 7.05
CA ARG A 109 2.53 17.74 8.47
C ARG A 109 2.14 16.57 9.37
N LEU A 110 0.97 15.97 9.14
CA LEU A 110 0.53 14.77 9.87
C LEU A 110 1.48 13.60 9.62
N ARG A 111 1.87 13.37 8.37
CA ARG A 111 2.85 12.35 8.01
C ARG A 111 4.16 12.54 8.78
N LEU A 112 4.74 13.73 8.71
CA LEU A 112 5.99 14.05 9.41
C LEU A 112 5.87 13.88 10.92
N THR A 113 4.74 14.29 11.51
CA THR A 113 4.49 14.20 12.96
C THR A 113 4.35 12.74 13.42
N LEU A 114 3.63 11.94 12.66
CA LEU A 114 3.45 10.51 12.93
C LEU A 114 4.73 9.70 12.65
N SER A 115 5.62 10.18 11.78
CA SER A 115 6.92 9.56 11.52
C SER A 115 8.01 9.93 12.54
N GLN A 116 7.73 10.79 13.52
CA GLN A 116 8.68 11.12 14.58
C GLN A 116 8.94 9.91 15.50
N PRO A 117 10.14 9.77 16.11
CA PRO A 117 10.44 8.64 16.98
C PRO A 117 9.48 8.51 18.17
N TYR A 118 9.09 7.29 18.50
CA TYR A 118 8.25 6.93 19.65
C TYR A 118 9.12 6.36 20.75
N ARG A 119 8.98 6.88 21.97
CA ARG A 119 9.64 6.32 23.16
C ARG A 119 8.70 5.34 23.82
N ILE A 120 9.11 4.07 23.88
CA ILE A 120 8.31 2.97 24.40
C ILE A 120 9.18 2.24 25.42
N GLY A 121 8.87 2.42 26.70
CA GLY A 121 9.77 2.04 27.80
C GLY A 121 11.16 2.68 27.66
N ALA A 122 12.20 1.84 27.52
CA ALA A 122 13.59 2.26 27.33
C ALA A 122 14.03 2.33 25.84
N SER A 123 13.16 1.93 24.91
CA SER A 123 13.46 1.84 23.49
C SER A 123 12.92 3.03 22.71
N GLU A 124 13.61 3.39 21.63
CA GLU A 124 13.12 4.36 20.64
C GLU A 124 12.81 3.62 19.34
N VAL A 125 11.57 3.78 18.86
CA VAL A 125 11.05 3.10 17.66
C VAL A 125 10.64 4.14 16.63
N ARG A 126 10.81 3.81 15.35
CA ARG A 126 10.36 4.63 14.22
C ARG A 126 9.42 3.84 13.35
N VAL A 127 8.24 4.40 13.11
CA VAL A 127 7.31 3.99 12.06
C VAL A 127 7.19 5.14 11.08
N ALA A 128 6.78 4.86 9.84
CA ALA A 128 6.40 5.90 8.89
C ALA A 128 4.87 5.96 8.78
N ALA A 129 4.35 6.97 8.08
CA ALA A 129 2.92 7.08 7.82
C ALA A 129 2.65 7.17 6.31
N SER A 130 1.76 6.30 5.83
CA SER A 130 1.19 6.43 4.49
C SER A 130 -0.19 7.05 4.59
N ILE A 131 -0.43 8.14 3.84
CA ILE A 131 -1.67 8.92 3.94
C ILE A 131 -2.35 9.02 2.57
N GLY A 132 -3.63 8.68 2.53
CA GLY A 132 -4.52 8.90 1.39
C GLY A 132 -5.50 10.02 1.68
N VAL A 133 -5.66 10.95 0.75
CA VAL A 133 -6.59 12.09 0.87
C VAL A 133 -7.67 11.96 -0.18
N ALA A 134 -8.94 12.12 0.20
CA ALA A 134 -10.03 12.30 -0.75
C ALA A 134 -10.88 13.51 -0.40
N PHE A 135 -11.22 14.30 -1.42
CA PHE A 135 -12.06 15.48 -1.30
C PHE A 135 -13.53 15.13 -1.51
N ALA A 136 -14.41 15.81 -0.78
CA ALA A 136 -15.84 15.65 -0.91
C ALA A 136 -16.37 16.33 -2.18
N GLU A 137 -16.62 15.54 -3.22
CA GLU A 137 -17.28 15.99 -4.44
C GLU A 137 -18.79 16.21 -4.23
N PRO A 138 -19.48 16.95 -5.14
CA PRO A 138 -20.94 17.04 -5.11
C PRO A 138 -21.59 15.66 -5.20
N ALA A 139 -22.61 15.42 -4.36
CA ALA A 139 -23.38 14.16 -4.32
C ALA A 139 -22.60 12.88 -3.97
N ILE A 140 -21.34 12.97 -3.52
CA ILE A 140 -20.59 11.79 -3.05
C ILE A 140 -21.21 11.23 -1.76
N SER A 141 -21.30 9.90 -1.66
CA SER A 141 -21.74 9.26 -0.43
C SER A 141 -20.60 9.22 0.61
N PRO A 142 -20.90 9.16 1.92
CA PRO A 142 -19.87 8.98 2.95
C PRO A 142 -19.00 7.75 2.70
N THR A 143 -19.62 6.66 2.27
CA THR A 143 -18.95 5.39 1.97
C THR A 143 -17.99 5.52 0.79
N ASP A 144 -18.41 6.20 -0.28
CA ASP A 144 -17.55 6.42 -1.46
C ASP A 144 -16.38 7.35 -1.14
N LEU A 145 -16.61 8.40 -0.35
CA LEU A 145 -15.55 9.32 0.08
C LEU A 145 -14.48 8.59 0.92
N MET A 146 -14.90 7.78 1.88
CA MET A 146 -14.00 6.97 2.69
C MET A 146 -13.26 5.93 1.83
N ARG A 147 -13.95 5.28 0.89
CA ARG A 147 -13.32 4.35 -0.06
C ARG A 147 -12.25 5.05 -0.91
N ASN A 148 -12.54 6.26 -1.40
CA ASN A 148 -11.58 7.01 -2.21
C ASN A 148 -10.30 7.36 -1.43
N ALA A 149 -10.44 7.74 -0.15
CA ALA A 149 -9.29 8.01 0.72
C ALA A 149 -8.47 6.74 0.97
N ASP A 150 -9.13 5.62 1.22
CA ASP A 150 -8.48 4.31 1.39
C ASP A 150 -7.68 3.88 0.15
N LEU A 151 -8.26 4.05 -1.05
CA LEU A 151 -7.57 3.74 -2.31
C LEU A 151 -6.33 4.60 -2.53
N ALA A 152 -6.40 5.88 -2.16
CA ALA A 152 -5.25 6.78 -2.19
C ALA A 152 -4.16 6.36 -1.19
N MET A 153 -4.54 5.96 0.02
CA MET A 153 -3.62 5.47 1.05
C MET A 153 -2.93 4.18 0.59
N TYR A 154 -3.68 3.27 -0.01
CA TYR A 154 -3.11 2.06 -0.60
C TYR A 154 -2.11 2.39 -1.72
N ARG A 155 -2.40 3.39 -2.56
CA ARG A 155 -1.43 3.88 -3.54
C ARG A 155 -0.19 4.48 -2.88
N ALA A 156 -0.32 5.20 -1.76
CA ALA A 156 0.82 5.71 -1.01
C ALA A 156 1.74 4.57 -0.56
N LYS A 157 1.17 3.48 -0.02
CA LYS A 157 1.93 2.27 0.36
C LYS A 157 2.62 1.62 -0.85
N ALA A 158 1.89 1.43 -1.95
CA ALA A 158 2.42 0.83 -3.16
C ALA A 158 3.47 1.71 -3.88
N GLY A 159 3.43 3.02 -3.65
CA GLY A 159 4.34 4.03 -4.18
C GLY A 159 5.65 4.18 -3.39
N GLY A 160 5.87 3.34 -2.37
CA GLY A 160 7.10 3.35 -1.58
C GLY A 160 6.94 3.77 -0.12
N LYS A 161 5.70 3.93 0.37
CA LYS A 161 5.38 4.31 1.75
C LYS A 161 5.86 5.73 2.11
N ASP A 162 5.65 6.14 3.36
CA ASP A 162 6.06 7.44 3.91
C ASP A 162 5.70 8.63 2.99
N ARG A 163 4.45 8.68 2.53
CA ARG A 163 4.00 9.72 1.60
C ARG A 163 2.51 10.01 1.71
N VAL A 164 2.13 11.14 1.15
CA VAL A 164 0.75 11.56 0.93
C VAL A 164 0.39 11.31 -0.53
N GLU A 165 -0.78 10.75 -0.78
CA GLU A 165 -1.37 10.61 -2.11
C GLU A 165 -2.77 11.22 -2.12
N LEU A 166 -3.06 12.07 -3.09
CA LEU A 166 -4.39 12.63 -3.32
C LEU A 166 -5.17 11.69 -4.25
N TYR A 167 -6.39 11.35 -3.89
CA TYR A 167 -7.27 10.55 -4.72
C TYR A 167 -7.48 11.20 -6.09
N ALA A 168 -7.37 10.38 -7.12
CA ALA A 168 -7.71 10.74 -8.49
C ALA A 168 -8.61 9.63 -9.08
N PRO A 169 -9.59 9.92 -9.95
CA PRO A 169 -10.49 8.89 -10.49
C PRO A 169 -9.77 7.71 -11.17
N GLN A 170 -8.57 7.93 -11.71
CA GLN A 170 -7.73 6.88 -12.29
C GLN A 170 -7.29 5.83 -11.25
N MET A 171 -7.31 6.14 -9.96
CA MET A 171 -7.04 5.22 -8.85
C MET A 171 -8.02 4.06 -8.79
N GLN A 172 -9.31 4.36 -8.97
CA GLN A 172 -10.36 3.34 -8.98
C GLN A 172 -10.16 2.38 -10.17
N ALA A 173 -9.86 2.91 -11.35
CA ALA A 173 -9.62 2.11 -12.55
C ALA A 173 -8.40 1.20 -12.40
N ASP A 174 -7.33 1.67 -11.76
CA ASP A 174 -6.16 0.87 -11.47
C ASP A 174 -6.45 -0.23 -10.46
N VAL A 175 -7.25 0.03 -9.42
CA VAL A 175 -7.61 -0.99 -8.43
C VAL A 175 -8.52 -2.06 -9.01
N VAL A 176 -9.47 -1.70 -9.88
CA VAL A 176 -10.28 -2.69 -10.63
C VAL A 176 -9.38 -3.53 -11.53
N ARG A 177 -8.51 -2.90 -12.33
CA ARG A 177 -7.55 -3.60 -13.19
C ARG A 177 -6.62 -4.51 -12.39
N ARG A 178 -6.20 -4.07 -11.20
CA ARG A 178 -5.39 -4.86 -10.25
C ARG A 178 -6.18 -6.03 -9.69
N SER A 179 -7.44 -5.87 -9.29
CA SER A 179 -8.29 -6.97 -8.79
C SER A 179 -8.54 -8.04 -9.86
N GLU A 180 -8.78 -7.61 -11.10
CA GLU A 180 -8.86 -8.49 -12.27
C GLU A 180 -7.53 -9.22 -12.50
N LEU A 181 -6.40 -8.51 -12.39
CA LEU A 181 -5.06 -9.07 -12.52
C LEU A 181 -4.76 -10.08 -11.40
N ALA A 182 -5.11 -9.81 -10.14
CA ALA A 182 -4.97 -10.76 -9.04
C ALA A 182 -5.85 -12.00 -9.21
N THR A 183 -7.05 -11.82 -9.76
CA THR A 183 -7.97 -12.93 -10.03
C THR A 183 -7.44 -13.80 -11.17
N ARG A 184 -6.94 -13.19 -12.24
CA ARG A 184 -6.32 -13.92 -13.35
C ARG A 184 -4.97 -14.55 -12.97
N LEU A 185 -4.21 -13.96 -12.06
CA LEU A 185 -2.93 -14.54 -11.61
C LEU A 185 -3.13 -15.95 -11.02
N ARG A 186 -4.29 -16.20 -10.37
CA ARG A 186 -4.65 -17.52 -9.82
C ARG A 186 -4.81 -18.60 -10.89
N THR A 187 -5.30 -18.24 -12.08
CA THR A 187 -5.52 -19.19 -13.19
C THR A 187 -4.33 -19.23 -14.14
N ALA A 188 -3.63 -18.10 -14.33
CA ALA A 188 -2.53 -17.93 -15.26
C ALA A 188 -1.36 -18.93 -15.07
N LEU A 189 -1.04 -19.31 -13.82
CA LEU A 189 -0.03 -20.34 -13.56
C LEU A 189 -0.45 -21.72 -14.08
N ARG A 190 -1.74 -22.04 -14.02
CA ARG A 190 -2.28 -23.32 -14.52
C ARG A 190 -2.49 -23.32 -16.03
N ASP A 191 -2.83 -22.16 -16.58
CA ASP A 191 -3.18 -21.99 -17.99
C ASP A 191 -1.94 -21.78 -18.89
N GLY A 192 -0.73 -21.87 -18.34
CA GLY A 192 0.52 -21.72 -19.09
C GLY A 192 0.75 -20.30 -19.61
N GLU A 193 0.13 -19.29 -18.98
CA GLU A 193 0.27 -17.89 -19.40
C GLU A 193 1.64 -17.29 -18.99
N PHE A 194 2.43 -18.01 -18.19
CA PHE A 194 3.77 -17.59 -17.80
C PHE A 194 4.84 -18.06 -18.79
N ALA A 195 5.77 -17.17 -19.08
CA ALA A 195 6.95 -17.42 -19.90
C ALA A 195 8.22 -17.10 -19.12
N LEU A 196 9.25 -17.94 -19.29
CA LEU A 196 10.56 -17.72 -18.68
C LEU A 196 11.49 -17.03 -19.68
N LEU A 197 11.84 -15.77 -19.43
CA LEU A 197 12.84 -15.07 -20.22
C LEU A 197 14.23 -15.22 -19.59
N HIS A 198 15.25 -15.29 -20.43
CA HIS A 198 16.65 -15.43 -20.03
C HIS A 198 17.44 -14.19 -20.40
N GLN A 199 17.97 -13.49 -19.41
CA GLN A 199 18.88 -12.36 -19.62
C GLN A 199 20.33 -12.84 -19.48
N PRO A 200 21.19 -12.70 -20.51
CA PRO A 200 22.57 -13.16 -20.44
C PRO A 200 23.38 -12.31 -19.45
N VAL A 201 24.22 -12.98 -18.67
CA VAL A 201 25.27 -12.40 -17.83
C VAL A 201 26.58 -12.66 -18.53
N VAL A 202 27.30 -11.61 -18.92
CA VAL A 202 28.50 -11.70 -19.76
C VAL A 202 29.77 -11.45 -18.98
N HIS A 203 30.82 -12.18 -19.30
CA HIS A 203 32.17 -11.91 -18.81
C HIS A 203 32.75 -10.72 -19.57
N LEU A 204 33.03 -9.61 -18.88
CA LEU A 204 33.39 -8.34 -19.53
C LEU A 204 34.67 -8.43 -20.37
N ALA A 205 35.65 -9.23 -19.95
CA ALA A 205 36.93 -9.31 -20.66
C ALA A 205 36.86 -10.15 -21.95
N SER A 206 35.96 -11.12 -22.02
CA SER A 206 35.85 -12.06 -23.17
C SER A 206 34.58 -11.88 -23.99
N GLY A 207 33.58 -11.17 -23.48
CA GLY A 207 32.24 -11.07 -24.08
C GLY A 207 31.43 -12.37 -24.04
N SER A 208 31.97 -13.46 -23.47
CA SER A 208 31.29 -14.75 -23.41
C SER A 208 30.17 -14.74 -22.37
N VAL A 209 29.07 -15.44 -22.66
CA VAL A 209 27.98 -15.64 -21.70
C VAL A 209 28.46 -16.56 -20.58
N ALA A 210 28.52 -16.04 -19.36
CA ALA A 210 28.91 -16.79 -18.16
C ALA A 210 27.71 -17.49 -17.51
N ALA A 211 26.53 -16.84 -17.54
CA ALA A 211 25.30 -17.36 -16.97
C ALA A 211 24.09 -16.72 -17.65
N VAL A 212 22.90 -17.19 -17.30
CA VAL A 212 21.63 -16.55 -17.65
C VAL A 212 20.81 -16.28 -16.39
N ALA A 213 20.24 -15.09 -16.29
CA ALA A 213 19.26 -14.76 -15.26
C ALA A 213 17.85 -15.09 -15.76
N ALA A 214 17.19 -16.02 -15.09
CA ALA A 214 15.83 -16.44 -15.38
C ALA A 214 14.84 -15.44 -14.78
N GLN A 215 13.92 -14.96 -15.61
CA GLN A 215 12.94 -13.95 -15.23
C GLN A 215 11.55 -14.35 -15.73
N ALA A 216 10.63 -14.60 -14.79
CA ALA A 216 9.24 -14.81 -15.14
C ALA A 216 8.66 -13.58 -15.86
N ARG A 217 7.83 -13.84 -16.86
CA ARG A 217 6.95 -12.87 -17.49
C ARG A 217 5.57 -13.47 -17.57
N TRP A 218 4.56 -12.68 -17.26
CA TRP A 218 3.20 -13.09 -17.46
C TRP A 218 2.67 -12.52 -18.77
N ARG A 219 2.23 -13.40 -19.67
CA ARG A 219 1.61 -13.04 -20.94
C ARG A 219 0.10 -12.84 -20.75
N SER A 220 -0.41 -11.67 -21.08
CA SER A 220 -1.87 -11.49 -21.16
C SER A 220 -2.46 -12.18 -22.39
N ALA A 221 -3.80 -12.24 -22.40
CA ALA A 221 -4.57 -12.68 -23.56
C ALA A 221 -4.28 -11.85 -24.83
N GLN A 222 -3.86 -10.59 -24.68
CA GLN A 222 -3.46 -9.70 -25.78
C GLN A 222 -1.97 -9.83 -26.15
N GLY A 223 -1.22 -10.76 -25.52
CA GLY A 223 0.18 -11.04 -25.82
C GLY A 223 1.20 -10.14 -25.12
N ILE A 224 0.76 -9.23 -24.23
CA ILE A 224 1.63 -8.31 -23.49
C ILE A 224 2.36 -9.08 -22.38
N LEU A 225 3.66 -8.87 -22.21
CA LEU A 225 4.48 -9.49 -21.17
C LEU A 225 4.66 -8.55 -19.97
N PHE A 226 4.05 -8.90 -18.84
CA PHE A 226 4.21 -8.21 -17.56
C PHE A 226 5.40 -8.74 -16.77
N THR A 227 6.10 -7.84 -16.10
CA THR A 227 7.20 -8.13 -15.19
C THR A 227 6.69 -8.52 -13.79
N PRO A 228 7.50 -9.24 -13.00
CA PRO A 228 7.14 -9.58 -11.62
C PRO A 228 6.79 -8.36 -10.77
N ALA A 229 7.48 -7.23 -10.98
CA ALA A 229 7.17 -6.00 -10.25
C ALA A 229 5.79 -5.42 -10.60
N GLU A 230 5.20 -5.74 -11.75
CA GLU A 230 3.89 -5.25 -12.16
C GLU A 230 2.75 -6.13 -11.63
N PHE A 231 2.92 -7.45 -11.64
CA PHE A 231 1.87 -8.37 -11.18
C PHE A 231 2.00 -8.77 -9.71
N LEU A 232 3.20 -8.75 -9.10
CA LEU A 232 3.39 -9.05 -7.66
C LEU A 232 3.08 -7.85 -6.76
N ARG A 233 3.08 -6.62 -7.29
CA ARG A 233 2.57 -5.44 -6.55
C ARG A 233 1.10 -5.58 -6.14
N VAL A 234 0.39 -6.55 -6.72
CA VAL A 234 -1.05 -6.78 -6.55
C VAL A 234 -1.35 -7.87 -5.51
N SER A 235 -0.44 -8.81 -5.29
CA SER A 235 -0.61 -9.91 -4.34
C SER A 235 0.15 -9.61 -3.05
N GLY A 236 -0.53 -9.06 -2.05
CA GLY A 236 -0.05 -9.11 -0.65
C GLY A 236 -0.20 -10.50 -0.02
N ASP A 237 -0.18 -11.55 -0.84
CA ASP A 237 -0.47 -12.93 -0.48
C ASP A 237 0.85 -13.72 -0.58
N ASP A 238 1.47 -13.97 0.58
CA ASP A 238 2.76 -14.67 0.68
C ASP A 238 2.72 -16.06 0.02
N ASP A 239 1.58 -16.75 0.12
CA ASP A 239 1.34 -18.08 -0.49
C ASP A 239 1.43 -18.07 -2.02
N ARG A 240 1.03 -16.98 -2.68
CA ARG A 240 1.05 -16.89 -4.16
C ARG A 240 2.45 -16.61 -4.71
N THR A 241 3.22 -15.82 -3.95
CA THR A 241 4.65 -15.63 -4.23
C THR A 241 5.38 -16.96 -4.12
N ALA A 242 4.95 -17.82 -3.20
CA ALA A 242 5.50 -19.16 -3.04
C ALA A 242 5.20 -20.04 -4.28
N GLU A 243 3.95 -20.17 -4.72
CA GLU A 243 3.59 -20.98 -5.90
C GLU A 243 4.35 -20.55 -7.17
N LEU A 244 4.39 -19.25 -7.46
CA LEU A 244 5.15 -18.73 -8.60
C LEU A 244 6.64 -19.02 -8.46
N GLY A 245 7.20 -18.90 -7.25
CA GLY A 245 8.61 -19.20 -6.99
C GLY A 245 8.96 -20.66 -7.25
N ARG A 246 8.05 -21.60 -6.92
CA ARG A 246 8.21 -23.03 -7.23
C ARG A 246 8.23 -23.25 -8.73
N TRP A 247 7.21 -22.76 -9.44
CA TRP A 247 7.12 -22.87 -10.89
C TRP A 247 8.35 -22.28 -11.59
N LEU A 248 8.81 -21.10 -11.17
CA LEU A 248 9.99 -20.44 -11.72
C LEU A 248 11.25 -21.32 -11.61
N LEU A 249 11.43 -21.98 -10.47
CA LEU A 249 12.59 -22.84 -10.22
C LEU A 249 12.51 -24.12 -11.07
N GLU A 250 11.36 -24.78 -11.10
CA GLU A 250 11.13 -25.99 -11.90
C GLU A 250 11.40 -25.72 -13.39
N GLU A 251 10.83 -24.65 -13.93
CA GLU A 251 11.00 -24.26 -15.34
C GLU A 251 12.46 -23.86 -15.65
N ALA A 252 13.11 -23.11 -14.76
CA ALA A 252 14.51 -22.71 -14.93
C ALA A 252 15.46 -23.91 -14.96
N VAL A 253 15.24 -24.91 -14.09
CA VAL A 253 16.02 -26.15 -14.04
C VAL A 253 15.76 -27.01 -15.28
N ALA A 254 14.51 -27.16 -15.69
CA ALA A 254 14.14 -27.91 -16.89
C ALA A 254 14.82 -27.33 -18.13
N GLN A 255 14.70 -26.02 -18.36
CA GLN A 255 15.33 -25.35 -19.50
C GLN A 255 16.86 -25.35 -19.43
N ALA A 256 17.45 -25.33 -18.22
CA ALA A 256 18.90 -25.50 -18.07
C ALA A 256 19.36 -26.92 -18.46
N ALA A 257 18.60 -27.94 -18.10
CA ALA A 257 18.86 -29.32 -18.49
C ALA A 257 18.73 -29.53 -20.01
N ASP A 258 17.71 -28.91 -20.65
CA ASP A 258 17.56 -28.92 -22.11
C ASP A 258 18.77 -28.27 -22.80
N ARG A 259 19.20 -27.09 -22.33
CA ARG A 259 20.38 -26.41 -22.87
C ARG A 259 21.65 -27.24 -22.71
N ALA A 260 21.84 -27.89 -21.56
CA ALA A 260 22.98 -28.76 -21.32
C ALA A 260 22.98 -29.97 -22.28
N ARG A 261 21.82 -30.60 -22.49
CA ARG A 261 21.65 -31.69 -23.48
C ARG A 261 21.94 -31.23 -24.91
N ALA A 262 21.61 -29.97 -25.24
CA ALA A 262 21.94 -29.36 -26.52
C ALA A 262 23.41 -28.93 -26.67
N GLY A 263 24.27 -29.17 -25.67
CA GLY A 263 25.69 -28.83 -25.71
C GLY A 263 26.04 -27.43 -25.19
N HIS A 264 25.11 -26.75 -24.52
CA HIS A 264 25.29 -25.40 -23.97
C HIS A 264 25.10 -25.39 -22.43
N PRO A 265 26.05 -25.92 -21.66
CA PRO A 265 25.96 -25.97 -20.19
C PRO A 265 26.22 -24.59 -19.58
N VAL A 266 25.21 -23.71 -19.63
CA VAL A 266 25.25 -22.36 -19.06
C VAL A 266 24.52 -22.35 -17.73
N ALA A 267 25.16 -21.82 -16.70
CA ALA A 267 24.55 -21.68 -15.38
C ALA A 267 23.31 -20.77 -15.43
N VAL A 268 22.26 -21.13 -14.68
CA VAL A 268 21.06 -20.31 -14.52
C VAL A 268 21.00 -19.71 -13.13
N SER A 269 20.66 -18.43 -13.04
CA SER A 269 20.40 -17.74 -11.77
C SER A 269 18.92 -17.44 -11.64
N VAL A 270 18.36 -17.76 -10.48
CA VAL A 270 16.95 -17.56 -10.13
C VAL A 270 16.90 -16.70 -8.87
N ARG A 271 16.05 -15.68 -8.84
CA ARG A 271 15.81 -14.88 -7.64
C ARG A 271 14.66 -15.49 -6.83
N LEU A 272 14.89 -15.71 -5.54
CA LEU A 272 13.91 -16.23 -4.60
C LEU A 272 13.61 -15.19 -3.53
N SER A 273 12.41 -15.22 -2.97
CA SER A 273 12.06 -14.42 -1.79
C SER A 273 12.75 -15.01 -0.54
N ALA A 274 13.03 -14.17 0.46
CA ALA A 274 13.65 -14.61 1.71
C ALA A 274 12.81 -15.67 2.45
N ALA A 275 11.48 -15.57 2.40
CA ALA A 275 10.57 -16.54 2.99
C ALA A 275 10.80 -17.97 2.45
N ARG A 276 11.11 -18.11 1.15
CA ARG A 276 11.39 -19.42 0.52
C ARG A 276 12.70 -20.08 0.95
N LEU A 277 13.61 -19.35 1.59
CA LEU A 277 14.84 -19.94 2.13
C LEU A 277 14.59 -20.65 3.47
N LEU A 278 13.44 -20.40 4.10
CA LEU A 278 13.04 -20.94 5.40
C LEU A 278 12.04 -22.10 5.28
N ASP A 279 11.45 -22.31 4.10
CA ASP A 279 10.60 -23.45 3.74
C ASP A 279 11.44 -24.68 3.35
#